data_AF-A0A9C8I9L5-F1
#
_entry.id   AF-A0A9C8I9L5-F1
#
_cell.length_a   1.000
_cell.length_b   1.000
_cell.length_c   1.000
_cell.angle_alpha   90.00
_cell.angle_beta   90.00
_cell.angle_gamma   90.00
#
_symmetry.space_group_name_H-M   'P 1'
#
loop_
_entity.id
_entity.type
_entity.pdbx_description
1 polymer ?
#
loop_
_entity_poly.entity_id
_entity_poly.type
_entity_poly.pdbx_seq_one_letter_code
_entity_poly.pdbx_strand_id
1 'polypeptide(L)'
;MEQNEFFLYVIKGNKNPDKIEGLVPFCVSDKYIFFGPGDTAFRKVFRDRFLSRSDEFSPTSSIFVIGVNDPLKEPVRKILWVGKLTNVMTFFNAYRLIDEPEFQSLDVVEIDGKPGENHSPLHVMPIGLMGKLSGYRHRTKYHDKIDRDGLPEWVKDIVDPRDKAGISITGDDMMLVDISKRKDVLRRDVCFLCENIFFASEKGMEIDNELVSILDQHQPGAGVDNVAIFGYSQSRSGSRTMNKIKSTHLHIRWKLADRFVEYVMKHK
;
A
#
# COMPACT_ATOMS: atom_id res chain seq x y z
N MET A 1 8.24 20.14 -18.58
CA MET A 1 8.33 18.73 -18.18
C MET A 1 7.43 18.56 -16.97
N GLU A 2 6.51 17.60 -17.02
CA GLU A 2 5.81 17.15 -15.81
C GLU A 2 6.87 16.65 -14.82
N GLN A 3 6.84 17.16 -13.60
CA GLN A 3 7.76 16.73 -12.56
C GLN A 3 7.21 15.45 -11.93
N ASN A 4 8.00 14.39 -11.92
CA ASN A 4 7.61 13.15 -11.28
C ASN A 4 7.81 13.23 -9.76
N GLU A 5 7.07 12.37 -9.08
CA GLU A 5 7.20 12.10 -7.67
C GLU A 5 7.06 10.59 -7.46
N PHE A 6 7.84 10.00 -6.56
CA PHE A 6 7.64 8.60 -6.18
C PHE A 6 7.71 8.36 -4.68
N PHE A 7 6.99 7.31 -4.27
CA PHE A 7 7.00 6.73 -2.94
C PHE A 7 7.61 5.35 -2.99
N LEU A 8 8.72 5.15 -2.29
CA LEU A 8 9.41 3.86 -2.21
C LEU A 8 9.23 3.25 -0.82
N TYR A 9 8.65 2.05 -0.72
CA TYR A 9 8.36 1.41 0.56
C TYR A 9 8.75 -0.08 0.56
N VAL A 10 8.85 -0.66 1.76
CA VAL A 10 9.15 -2.09 1.94
C VAL A 10 7.86 -2.88 2.06
N ILE A 11 7.69 -3.92 1.24
CA ILE A 11 6.60 -4.89 1.34
C ILE A 11 6.92 -5.83 2.49
N LYS A 12 6.33 -5.55 3.65
CA LYS A 12 6.63 -6.30 4.88
C LYS A 12 6.22 -7.76 4.75
N GLY A 13 7.08 -8.64 5.24
CA GLY A 13 6.80 -10.07 5.28
C GLY A 13 6.96 -10.78 3.93
N ASN A 14 7.17 -10.06 2.82
CA ASN A 14 7.57 -10.64 1.56
C ASN A 14 9.05 -11.01 1.62
N LYS A 15 9.33 -12.31 1.53
CA LYS A 15 10.67 -12.88 1.68
C LYS A 15 11.30 -13.19 0.34
N ASN A 16 10.51 -13.32 -0.71
CA ASN A 16 11.00 -13.64 -2.03
C ASN A 16 11.32 -12.34 -2.79
N PRO A 17 12.58 -12.15 -3.24
CA PRO A 17 12.99 -10.93 -3.92
C PRO A 17 12.49 -10.86 -5.36
N ASP A 18 11.91 -11.94 -5.88
CA ASP A 18 11.54 -12.11 -7.28
C ASP A 18 10.03 -12.28 -7.51
N LYS A 19 9.22 -12.29 -6.45
CA LYS A 19 7.75 -12.37 -6.56
C LYS A 19 7.04 -11.68 -5.40
N ILE A 20 5.76 -11.37 -5.60
CA ILE A 20 4.89 -10.86 -4.54
C ILE A 20 4.18 -12.02 -3.84
N GLU A 21 4.41 -12.17 -2.53
CA GLU A 21 3.82 -13.25 -1.71
C GLU A 21 2.58 -12.81 -0.91
N GLY A 22 2.30 -11.51 -0.86
CA GLY A 22 1.17 -10.93 -0.12
C GLY A 22 -0.05 -10.69 -1.00
N LEU A 23 -1.20 -10.47 -0.36
CA LEU A 23 -2.43 -10.10 -1.05
C LEU A 23 -2.33 -8.75 -1.76
N VAL A 24 -1.55 -7.83 -1.19
CA VAL A 24 -1.33 -6.49 -1.76
C VAL A 24 0.16 -6.21 -1.93
N PRO A 25 0.57 -5.49 -2.98
CA PRO A 25 -0.25 -5.06 -4.13
C PRO A 25 -0.88 -6.24 -4.88
N PHE A 26 -2.08 -6.03 -5.43
CA PHE A 26 -2.82 -7.03 -6.20
C PHE A 26 -2.74 -6.67 -7.68
N CYS A 27 -2.23 -7.58 -8.50
CA CYS A 27 -2.21 -7.41 -9.95
C CYS A 27 -3.63 -7.67 -10.49
N VAL A 28 -4.33 -6.61 -10.89
CA VAL A 28 -5.68 -6.72 -11.46
C VAL A 28 -5.57 -7.23 -12.89
N SER A 29 -4.68 -6.61 -13.65
CA SER A 29 -4.39 -6.92 -15.06
C SER A 29 -2.99 -6.40 -15.41
N ASP A 30 -2.57 -6.64 -16.66
CA ASP A 30 -1.35 -6.01 -17.21
C ASP A 30 -1.43 -4.48 -17.25
N LYS A 31 -2.61 -3.90 -17.03
CA LYS A 31 -2.82 -2.45 -16.99
C LYS A 31 -2.98 -1.88 -15.60
N TYR A 32 -3.45 -2.65 -14.63
CA TYR A 32 -3.80 -2.12 -13.32
C TYR A 32 -3.27 -2.93 -12.14
N ILE A 33 -2.86 -2.19 -11.12
CA ILE A 33 -2.52 -2.70 -9.80
C ILE A 33 -3.44 -2.04 -8.78
N PHE A 34 -4.02 -2.85 -7.90
CA PHE A 34 -4.78 -2.37 -6.75
C PHE A 34 -3.97 -2.50 -5.46
N PHE A 35 -4.10 -1.55 -4.55
CA PHE A 35 -3.38 -1.55 -3.28
C PHE A 35 -4.29 -1.29 -2.08
N GLY A 36 -4.43 -2.30 -1.22
CA GLY A 36 -5.20 -2.33 0.03
C GLY A 36 -5.99 -3.66 0.16
N PRO A 37 -6.29 -4.20 1.35
CA PRO A 37 -5.86 -3.81 2.71
C PRO A 37 -4.39 -4.12 3.02
N GLY A 38 -3.85 -3.57 4.12
CA GLY A 38 -2.44 -3.76 4.51
C GLY A 38 -1.60 -2.49 4.45
N ASP A 39 -0.41 -2.50 5.07
CA ASP A 39 0.49 -1.34 5.19
C ASP A 39 -0.23 -0.02 5.58
N THR A 40 -1.12 -0.11 6.59
CA THR A 40 -1.95 0.99 7.09
C THR A 40 -1.20 2.30 7.30
N ALA A 41 0.01 2.24 7.84
CA ALA A 41 0.82 3.42 8.10
C ALA A 41 1.41 4.05 6.81
N PHE A 42 1.63 3.28 5.75
CA PHE A 42 1.95 3.82 4.43
C PHE A 42 0.69 4.39 3.78
N ARG A 43 -0.44 3.66 3.80
CA ARG A 43 -1.70 4.15 3.22
C ARG A 43 -2.16 5.46 3.84
N LYS A 44 -1.99 5.64 5.16
CA LYS A 44 -2.32 6.87 5.89
C LYS A 44 -1.65 8.12 5.31
N VAL A 45 -0.44 8.00 4.77
CA VAL A 45 0.30 9.12 4.13
C VAL A 45 -0.52 9.71 2.97
N PHE A 46 -1.09 8.85 2.15
CA PHE A 46 -1.93 9.26 1.02
C PHE A 46 -3.29 9.75 1.49
N ARG A 47 -3.88 9.14 2.52
CA ARG A 47 -5.13 9.64 3.10
C ARG A 47 -4.99 11.07 3.59
N ASP A 48 -3.98 11.33 4.43
CA ASP A 48 -3.76 12.65 5.02
C ASP A 48 -3.49 13.69 3.92
N ARG A 49 -2.77 13.29 2.86
CA ARG A 49 -2.42 14.19 1.76
C ARG A 49 -3.55 14.44 0.78
N PHE A 50 -4.30 13.41 0.38
CA PHE A 50 -5.20 13.45 -0.77
C PHE A 50 -6.68 13.34 -0.39
N LEU A 51 -7.02 12.65 0.71
CA LEU A 51 -8.41 12.39 1.13
C LEU A 51 -8.83 13.17 2.38
N SER A 52 -8.07 14.19 2.78
CA SER A 52 -8.45 15.02 3.95
C SER A 52 -9.78 15.75 3.75
N ARG A 53 -10.16 16.05 2.50
CA ARG A 53 -11.36 16.81 2.14
C ARG A 53 -12.30 16.09 1.17
N SER A 54 -11.86 15.04 0.49
CA SER A 54 -12.67 14.23 -0.44
C SER A 54 -12.58 12.73 -0.09
N ASP A 55 -13.45 11.91 -0.70
CA ASP A 55 -13.39 10.45 -0.57
C ASP A 55 -12.67 9.79 -1.75
N GLU A 56 -12.28 10.60 -2.74
CA GLU A 56 -11.56 10.19 -3.93
C GLU A 56 -10.70 11.36 -4.42
N PHE A 57 -9.58 11.02 -5.04
CA PHE A 57 -8.65 11.96 -5.65
C PHE A 57 -7.93 11.29 -6.83
N SER A 58 -7.97 11.93 -8.00
CA SER A 58 -7.17 11.54 -9.17
C SER A 58 -6.04 12.56 -9.36
N PRO A 59 -4.76 12.14 -9.27
CA PRO A 59 -3.65 13.07 -9.43
C PRO A 59 -3.56 13.57 -10.88
N THR A 60 -3.32 14.86 -11.05
CA THR A 60 -2.99 15.44 -12.37
C THR A 60 -1.49 15.38 -12.67
N SER A 61 -0.66 15.14 -11.65
CA SER A 61 0.79 14.95 -11.77
C SER A 61 1.15 13.46 -11.77
N SER A 62 2.27 13.12 -12.38
CA SER A 62 2.79 11.74 -12.38
C SER A 62 3.36 11.36 -11.01
N ILE A 63 2.60 10.58 -10.24
CA ILE A 63 2.98 10.05 -8.92
C ILE A 63 3.15 8.53 -9.03
N PHE A 64 4.28 8.00 -8.57
CA PHE A 64 4.59 6.58 -8.60
C PHE A 64 4.64 5.97 -7.20
N VAL A 65 4.24 4.71 -7.09
CA VAL A 65 4.37 3.89 -5.88
C VAL A 65 5.23 2.69 -6.22
N ILE A 66 6.25 2.43 -5.41
CA ILE A 66 7.30 1.43 -5.68
C ILE A 66 7.48 0.58 -4.43
N GLY A 67 7.28 -0.72 -4.56
CA GLY A 67 7.48 -1.67 -3.46
C GLY A 67 8.74 -2.51 -3.66
N VAL A 68 9.52 -2.68 -2.59
CA VAL A 68 10.72 -3.53 -2.55
C VAL A 68 10.57 -4.67 -1.53
N ASN A 69 11.30 -5.77 -1.72
CA ASN A 69 11.34 -6.91 -0.80
C ASN A 69 11.92 -6.55 0.58
N ASP A 70 11.61 -7.33 1.63
CA ASP A 70 12.19 -7.18 2.99
C ASP A 70 13.66 -7.68 3.02
N PRO A 71 14.61 -6.92 3.59
CA PRO A 71 16.03 -7.27 3.53
C PRO A 71 16.45 -8.29 4.60
N LEU A 72 15.55 -8.69 5.51
CA LEU A 72 15.90 -9.61 6.59
C LEU A 72 16.28 -11.00 6.12
N LYS A 73 15.87 -11.37 4.91
CA LYS A 73 16.01 -12.73 4.38
C LYS A 73 16.92 -12.79 3.16
N GLU A 74 16.98 -11.71 2.40
CA GLU A 74 17.81 -11.61 1.21
C GLU A 74 18.71 -10.38 1.31
N PRO A 75 20.01 -10.52 0.98
CA PRO A 75 20.95 -9.44 1.13
C PRO A 75 20.68 -8.31 0.13
N VAL A 76 20.14 -8.58 -1.05
CA VAL A 76 19.97 -7.56 -2.10
C VAL A 76 18.50 -7.12 -2.21
N ARG A 77 18.29 -5.81 -2.30
CA ARG A 77 16.99 -5.23 -2.58
C ARG A 77 16.64 -5.35 -4.05
N LYS A 78 15.41 -5.77 -4.30
CA LYS A 78 14.77 -5.75 -5.60
C LYS A 78 13.46 -4.99 -5.54
N ILE A 79 13.18 -4.25 -6.60
CA ILE A 79 11.86 -3.68 -6.88
C ILE A 79 10.95 -4.84 -7.31
N LEU A 80 9.81 -4.95 -6.63
CA LEU A 80 8.81 -6.00 -6.85
C LEU A 80 7.61 -5.48 -7.62
N TRP A 81 7.30 -4.19 -7.50
CA TRP A 81 6.29 -3.57 -8.35
C TRP A 81 6.49 -2.07 -8.45
N VAL A 82 5.96 -1.51 -9.51
CA VAL A 82 5.90 -0.09 -9.81
C VAL A 82 4.51 0.20 -10.34
N GLY A 83 3.81 1.14 -9.72
CA GLY A 83 2.52 1.61 -10.19
C GLY A 83 2.51 3.12 -10.35
N LYS A 84 1.94 3.64 -11.44
CA LYS A 84 1.63 5.07 -11.57
C LYS A 84 0.23 5.31 -11.03
N LEU A 85 0.11 6.14 -10.00
CA LEU A 85 -1.13 6.39 -9.29
C LEU A 85 -2.18 7.02 -10.22
N THR A 86 -3.34 6.38 -10.31
CA THR A 86 -4.49 6.86 -11.11
C THR A 86 -5.59 7.39 -10.20
N ASN A 87 -5.84 6.71 -9.08
CA ASN A 87 -6.81 7.14 -8.10
C ASN A 87 -6.35 6.77 -6.67
N VAL A 88 -6.62 7.68 -5.75
CA VAL A 88 -6.62 7.46 -4.31
C VAL A 88 -8.06 7.54 -3.85
N MET A 89 -8.56 6.54 -3.13
CA MET A 89 -9.98 6.47 -2.79
C MET A 89 -10.24 5.70 -1.49
N THR A 90 -11.43 5.86 -0.91
CA THR A 90 -11.91 4.98 0.19
C THR A 90 -12.27 3.59 -0.33
N PHE A 91 -12.36 2.60 0.55
CA PHE A 91 -12.88 1.27 0.19
C PHE A 91 -14.32 1.36 -0.33
N PHE A 92 -15.13 2.29 0.19
CA PHE A 92 -16.48 2.57 -0.33
C PHE A 92 -16.48 2.90 -1.83
N ASN A 93 -15.55 3.75 -2.29
CA ASN A 93 -15.46 4.12 -3.69
C ASN A 93 -14.79 3.01 -4.52
N ALA A 94 -13.77 2.34 -3.99
CA ALA A 94 -13.14 1.20 -4.67
C ALA A 94 -14.12 0.06 -4.94
N TYR A 95 -15.10 -0.14 -4.06
CA TYR A 95 -16.14 -1.14 -4.26
C TYR A 95 -17.01 -0.89 -5.50
N ARG A 96 -17.05 0.34 -6.04
CA ARG A 96 -17.78 0.63 -7.28
C ARG A 96 -17.02 0.21 -8.54
N LEU A 97 -15.70 0.01 -8.44
CA LEU A 97 -14.89 -0.43 -9.57
C LEU A 97 -15.35 -1.80 -10.09
N ILE A 98 -15.86 -2.67 -9.21
CA ILE A 98 -16.27 -4.04 -9.56
C ILE A 98 -17.42 -4.10 -10.56
N ASP A 99 -18.16 -3.00 -10.74
CA ASP A 99 -19.21 -2.89 -11.76
C ASP A 99 -18.60 -2.89 -13.18
N GLU A 100 -17.32 -2.57 -13.31
CA GLU A 100 -16.59 -2.62 -14.57
C GLU A 100 -15.95 -4.01 -14.77
N PRO A 101 -16.07 -4.62 -15.97
CA PRO A 101 -15.53 -5.96 -16.24
C PRO A 101 -14.04 -6.12 -15.94
N GLU A 102 -13.24 -5.07 -16.13
CA GLU A 102 -11.78 -5.12 -15.91
C GLU A 102 -11.40 -5.29 -14.43
N PHE A 103 -12.27 -4.93 -13.50
CA PHE A 103 -11.99 -4.96 -12.06
C PHE A 103 -12.74 -6.07 -11.32
N GLN A 104 -13.42 -6.99 -12.02
CA GLN A 104 -14.17 -8.09 -11.39
C GLN A 104 -13.28 -9.02 -10.54
N SER A 105 -11.97 -9.11 -10.83
CA SER A 105 -11.02 -9.88 -10.02
C SER A 105 -10.91 -9.37 -8.58
N LEU A 106 -11.25 -8.10 -8.34
CA LEU A 106 -11.30 -7.51 -7.00
C LEU A 106 -12.43 -8.07 -6.14
N ASP A 107 -13.45 -8.72 -6.72
CA ASP A 107 -14.63 -9.24 -6.01
C ASP A 107 -14.57 -10.77 -5.73
N VAL A 108 -13.47 -11.43 -6.05
CA VAL A 108 -13.36 -12.90 -5.91
C VAL A 108 -13.14 -13.29 -4.44
N VAL A 109 -14.20 -13.76 -3.78
CA VAL A 109 -14.23 -13.99 -2.32
C VAL A 109 -13.63 -15.35 -1.89
N GLU A 110 -13.79 -16.42 -2.67
CA GLU A 110 -13.12 -17.72 -2.53
C GLU A 110 -13.66 -18.63 -3.66
N ILE A 111 -12.81 -19.36 -4.38
CA ILE A 111 -13.19 -20.59 -5.10
C ILE A 111 -12.62 -21.74 -4.27
N ASP A 112 -13.44 -22.75 -3.99
CA ASP A 112 -13.06 -23.95 -3.23
C ASP A 112 -11.68 -24.48 -3.65
N GLY A 113 -10.73 -24.47 -2.72
CA GLY A 113 -9.48 -25.23 -2.83
C GLY A 113 -8.20 -24.44 -3.06
N LYS A 114 -7.73 -23.68 -2.05
CA LYS A 114 -6.37 -23.72 -1.47
C LYS A 114 -6.14 -22.49 -0.58
N PRO A 115 -5.57 -22.65 0.63
CA PRO A 115 -5.17 -21.51 1.46
C PRO A 115 -4.05 -20.73 0.76
N GLY A 116 -4.27 -19.44 0.50
CA GLY A 116 -3.22 -18.50 0.05
C GLY A 116 -3.37 -17.90 -1.36
N GLU A 117 -4.34 -18.33 -2.17
CA GLU A 117 -4.47 -17.86 -3.57
C GLU A 117 -5.77 -17.10 -3.88
N ASN A 118 -6.80 -17.16 -3.02
CA ASN A 118 -8.15 -16.69 -3.34
C ASN A 118 -8.74 -15.76 -2.27
N HIS A 119 -8.07 -14.64 -1.97
CA HIS A 119 -8.70 -13.59 -1.16
C HIS A 119 -8.85 -12.33 -2.00
N SER A 120 -10.06 -11.77 -2.00
CA SER A 120 -10.32 -10.48 -2.59
C SER A 120 -9.51 -9.40 -1.85
N PRO A 121 -8.78 -8.51 -2.56
CA PRO A 121 -8.17 -7.33 -1.94
C PRO A 121 -9.24 -6.30 -1.52
N LEU A 122 -10.49 -6.46 -1.91
CA LEU A 122 -11.64 -5.75 -1.32
C LEU A 122 -12.23 -6.57 -0.16
N HIS A 123 -11.41 -6.77 0.87
CA HIS A 123 -11.77 -7.57 2.05
C HIS A 123 -13.02 -7.07 2.83
N VAL A 124 -13.51 -5.86 2.53
CA VAL A 124 -14.74 -5.29 3.10
C VAL A 124 -15.70 -4.79 2.03
N MET A 125 -16.99 -4.85 2.33
CA MET A 125 -18.06 -4.24 1.56
C MET A 125 -18.70 -3.10 2.33
N PRO A 126 -18.99 -1.96 1.68
CA PRO A 126 -19.68 -0.87 2.32
C PRO A 126 -21.12 -1.24 2.70
N ILE A 127 -21.53 -0.85 3.90
CA ILE A 127 -22.91 -0.88 4.36
C ILE A 127 -23.45 0.54 4.25
N GLY A 128 -24.59 0.73 3.59
CA GLY A 128 -25.15 2.06 3.39
C GLY A 128 -26.52 2.08 2.74
N LEU A 129 -27.16 3.25 2.80
CA LEU A 129 -28.43 3.54 2.14
C LEU A 129 -28.29 4.85 1.34
N MET A 130 -28.84 4.88 0.12
CA MET A 130 -28.84 6.08 -0.74
C MET A 130 -27.45 6.71 -0.96
N GLY A 131 -26.42 5.88 -1.15
CA GLY A 131 -25.05 6.35 -1.41
C GLY A 131 -24.31 6.92 -0.19
N LYS A 132 -24.87 6.80 1.03
CA LYS A 132 -24.20 7.19 2.27
C LYS A 132 -23.63 5.97 2.98
N LEU A 133 -22.34 6.05 3.30
CA LEU A 133 -21.64 5.02 4.06
C LEU A 133 -22.05 5.08 5.54
N SER A 134 -22.59 3.96 6.04
CA SER A 134 -22.94 3.74 7.46
C SER A 134 -21.97 2.81 8.17
N GLY A 135 -21.21 2.00 7.43
CA GLY A 135 -20.31 1.00 7.99
C GLY A 135 -19.65 0.14 6.92
N TYR A 136 -18.96 -0.91 7.35
CA TYR A 136 -18.37 -1.94 6.50
C TYR A 136 -18.69 -3.32 7.03
N ARG A 137 -18.96 -4.27 6.13
CA ARG A 137 -19.07 -5.70 6.39
C ARG A 137 -17.78 -6.40 5.96
N HIS A 138 -17.21 -7.22 6.81
CA HIS A 138 -16.11 -8.12 6.43
C HIS A 138 -16.61 -9.20 5.48
N ARG A 139 -15.89 -9.44 4.39
CA ARG A 139 -16.32 -10.36 3.32
C ARG A 139 -15.43 -11.56 3.09
N THR A 140 -14.22 -11.54 3.63
CA THR A 140 -13.21 -12.58 3.40
C THR A 140 -12.67 -13.07 4.73
N LYS A 141 -11.82 -14.10 4.74
CA LYS A 141 -11.07 -14.50 5.96
C LYS A 141 -9.79 -13.70 6.16
N TYR A 142 -9.48 -12.76 5.25
CA TYR A 142 -8.26 -11.96 5.34
C TYR A 142 -8.35 -11.02 6.55
N HIS A 143 -7.33 -11.06 7.40
CA HIS A 143 -7.25 -10.25 8.64
C HIS A 143 -8.44 -10.45 9.61
N ASP A 144 -8.97 -11.68 9.71
CA ASP A 144 -10.06 -12.03 10.64
C ASP A 144 -9.62 -12.15 12.11
N LYS A 145 -8.32 -12.26 12.37
CA LYS A 145 -7.82 -12.47 13.74
C LYS A 145 -8.08 -11.25 14.62
N ILE A 146 -8.63 -11.50 15.81
CA ILE A 146 -8.70 -10.50 16.88
C ILE A 146 -7.32 -10.35 17.48
N ASP A 147 -6.88 -9.11 17.60
CA ASP A 147 -5.58 -8.80 18.17
C ASP A 147 -5.66 -8.35 19.64
N ARG A 148 -4.51 -7.92 20.18
CA ARG A 148 -4.39 -7.48 21.58
C ARG A 148 -5.21 -6.24 21.92
N ASP A 149 -5.60 -5.44 20.94
CA ASP A 149 -6.40 -4.22 21.13
C ASP A 149 -7.90 -4.53 21.22
N GLY A 150 -8.28 -5.81 21.05
CA GLY A 150 -9.67 -6.27 21.08
C GLY A 150 -10.43 -5.95 19.80
N LEU A 151 -9.72 -5.65 18.70
CA LEU A 151 -10.31 -5.42 17.39
C LEU A 151 -9.85 -6.51 16.41
N PRO A 152 -10.72 -6.94 15.48
CA PRO A 152 -10.29 -7.69 14.31
C PRO A 152 -9.26 -6.90 13.49
N GLU A 153 -8.26 -7.58 12.92
CA GLU A 153 -7.21 -6.94 12.10
C GLU A 153 -7.82 -6.18 10.89
N TRP A 154 -8.89 -6.68 10.28
CA TRP A 154 -9.56 -6.02 9.16
C TRP A 154 -10.19 -4.68 9.56
N VAL A 155 -10.68 -4.57 10.80
CA VAL A 155 -11.17 -3.29 11.33
C VAL A 155 -10.02 -2.30 11.44
N LYS A 156 -8.83 -2.78 11.84
CA LYS A 156 -7.61 -1.95 11.95
C LYS A 156 -7.05 -1.50 10.60
N ASP A 157 -7.46 -2.13 9.50
CA ASP A 157 -7.18 -1.63 8.15
C ASP A 157 -7.97 -0.37 7.80
N ILE A 158 -9.06 -0.10 8.51
CA ILE A 158 -10.01 0.99 8.20
C ILE A 158 -10.01 2.04 9.32
N VAL A 159 -9.87 1.60 10.57
CA VAL A 159 -9.99 2.42 11.78
C VAL A 159 -8.69 2.37 12.59
N ASP A 160 -8.30 3.52 13.14
CA ASP A 160 -7.20 3.52 14.12
C ASP A 160 -7.72 3.02 15.48
N PRO A 161 -7.02 2.13 16.19
CA PRO A 161 -7.49 1.62 17.50
C PRO A 161 -7.87 2.71 18.52
N ARG A 162 -7.28 3.91 18.42
CA ARG A 162 -7.63 5.06 19.27
C ARG A 162 -9.04 5.60 19.02
N ASP A 163 -9.56 5.40 17.81
CA ASP A 163 -10.86 5.89 17.36
C ASP A 163 -11.96 4.81 17.51
N LYS A 164 -11.69 3.70 18.22
CA LYS A 164 -12.62 2.57 18.40
C LYS A 164 -13.97 2.94 19.00
N ALA A 165 -14.04 4.01 19.80
CA ALA A 165 -15.29 4.49 20.38
C ALA A 165 -16.25 5.08 19.33
N GLY A 166 -15.76 5.38 18.13
CA GLY A 166 -16.57 5.86 17.01
C GLY A 166 -17.24 4.75 16.19
N ILE A 167 -17.03 3.48 16.55
CA ILE A 167 -17.60 2.32 15.85
C ILE A 167 -18.30 1.36 16.81
N SER A 168 -19.22 0.58 16.27
CA SER A 168 -19.83 -0.59 16.90
C SER A 168 -19.61 -1.80 16.02
N ILE A 169 -19.27 -2.95 16.61
CA ILE A 169 -19.02 -4.20 15.88
C ILE A 169 -20.04 -5.24 16.32
N THR A 170 -20.71 -5.88 15.36
CA THR A 170 -21.66 -6.97 15.61
C THR A 170 -21.47 -8.04 14.54
N GLY A 171 -20.90 -9.19 14.91
CA GLY A 171 -20.46 -10.19 13.94
C GLY A 171 -19.43 -9.60 12.97
N ASP A 172 -19.70 -9.73 11.67
CA ASP A 172 -18.84 -9.25 10.59
C ASP A 172 -19.10 -7.78 10.23
N ASP A 173 -20.08 -7.12 10.87
CA ASP A 173 -20.47 -5.75 10.58
C ASP A 173 -19.82 -4.76 11.55
N MET A 174 -19.15 -3.76 10.99
CA MET A 174 -18.66 -2.57 11.70
C MET A 174 -19.49 -1.35 11.27
N MET A 175 -20.24 -0.77 12.20
CA MET A 175 -21.09 0.40 11.98
C MET A 175 -20.49 1.64 12.62
N LEU A 176 -20.65 2.80 11.98
CA LEU A 176 -20.32 4.10 12.59
C LEU A 176 -21.35 4.44 13.67
N VAL A 177 -20.88 4.88 14.83
CA VAL A 177 -21.75 5.41 15.90
C VAL A 177 -22.36 6.75 15.47
N ASP A 178 -21.58 7.57 14.77
CA ASP A 178 -21.99 8.86 14.23
C ASP A 178 -21.46 9.03 12.79
N ILE A 179 -22.37 8.93 11.81
CA ILE A 179 -22.04 9.03 10.38
C ILE A 179 -21.40 10.37 10.04
N SER A 180 -21.74 11.45 10.76
CA SER A 180 -21.18 12.78 10.50
C SER A 180 -19.67 12.85 10.81
N LYS A 181 -19.19 11.99 11.70
CA LYS A 181 -17.77 11.90 12.12
C LYS A 181 -16.97 10.87 11.34
N ARG A 182 -17.50 10.31 10.25
CA ARG A 182 -16.86 9.23 9.49
C ARG A 182 -15.40 9.52 9.12
N LYS A 183 -15.05 10.76 8.75
CA LYS A 183 -13.69 11.14 8.36
C LYS A 183 -12.71 11.15 9.54
N ASP A 184 -13.21 11.37 10.75
CA ASP A 184 -12.41 11.32 11.98
C ASP A 184 -12.23 9.91 12.50
N VAL A 185 -13.22 9.04 12.28
CA VAL A 185 -13.21 7.65 12.77
C VAL A 185 -12.49 6.72 11.79
N LEU A 186 -12.80 6.81 10.50
CA LEU A 186 -12.29 5.90 9.47
C LEU A 186 -10.86 6.26 9.04
N ARG A 187 -9.96 6.59 9.99
CA ARG A 187 -8.48 6.80 9.97
C ARG A 187 -7.66 6.23 8.82
N ARG A 188 -8.02 5.04 8.39
CA ARG A 188 -7.22 4.20 7.52
C ARG A 188 -8.01 3.71 6.32
N ASP A 189 -9.24 4.19 6.15
CA ASP A 189 -10.07 3.97 4.96
C ASP A 189 -9.49 4.70 3.74
N VAL A 190 -8.58 4.01 3.06
CA VAL A 190 -7.85 4.51 1.89
C VAL A 190 -7.24 3.33 1.13
N CYS A 191 -7.34 3.33 -0.18
CA CYS A 191 -6.73 2.37 -1.09
C CYS A 191 -6.38 3.09 -2.39
N PHE A 192 -5.59 2.44 -3.24
CA PHE A 192 -5.08 3.04 -4.48
C PHE A 192 -5.32 2.15 -5.67
N LEU A 193 -5.62 2.79 -6.80
CA LEU A 193 -5.53 2.20 -8.12
C LEU A 193 -4.34 2.80 -8.85
N CYS A 194 -3.54 1.95 -9.47
CA CYS A 194 -2.37 2.36 -10.23
C CYS A 194 -2.42 1.75 -11.63
N GLU A 195 -1.95 2.50 -12.63
CA GLU A 195 -1.47 1.92 -13.88
C GLU A 195 -0.28 1.01 -13.56
N ASN A 196 -0.31 -0.22 -14.09
CA ASN A 196 0.71 -1.23 -13.90
C ASN A 196 1.93 -0.90 -14.76
N ILE A 197 3.01 -0.45 -14.11
CA ILE A 197 4.28 -0.22 -14.78
C ILE A 197 5.12 -1.48 -14.78
N PHE A 198 5.22 -2.15 -13.63
CA PHE A 198 5.97 -3.38 -13.41
C PHE A 198 5.36 -4.17 -12.25
N PHE A 199 5.27 -5.49 -12.37
CA PHE A 199 4.82 -6.39 -11.31
C PHE A 199 5.58 -7.72 -11.39
N ALA A 200 6.32 -8.06 -10.33
CA ALA A 200 7.17 -9.23 -10.30
C ALA A 200 6.37 -10.52 -10.06
N SER A 201 6.43 -11.44 -11.02
CA SER A 201 5.87 -12.80 -10.94
C SER A 201 6.96 -13.86 -10.69
N GLU A 202 8.10 -13.74 -11.38
CA GLU A 202 9.23 -14.69 -11.30
C GLU A 202 10.60 -14.02 -11.20
N LYS A 203 10.66 -12.71 -11.43
CA LYS A 203 11.89 -11.91 -11.39
C LYS A 203 11.59 -10.49 -10.92
N GLY A 204 12.27 -10.06 -9.87
CA GLY A 204 12.30 -8.69 -9.40
C GLY A 204 13.38 -7.89 -10.14
N MET A 205 13.20 -6.57 -10.19
CA MET A 205 14.19 -5.67 -10.77
C MET A 205 15.28 -5.34 -9.73
N GLU A 206 16.54 -5.49 -10.10
CA GLU A 206 17.66 -5.20 -9.21
C GLU A 206 17.82 -3.70 -8.93
N ILE A 207 18.16 -3.35 -7.69
CA ILE A 207 18.57 -2.00 -7.33
C ILE A 207 20.09 -1.92 -7.47
N ASP A 208 20.55 -1.50 -8.64
CA ASP A 208 21.97 -1.35 -8.98
C ASP A 208 22.58 -0.02 -8.51
N ASN A 209 23.84 0.20 -8.87
CA ASN A 209 24.60 1.38 -8.47
C ASN A 209 24.02 2.71 -8.96
N GLU A 210 23.31 2.74 -10.10
CA GLU A 210 22.70 3.99 -10.60
C GLU A 210 21.50 4.35 -9.72
N LEU A 211 20.63 3.38 -9.43
CA LEU A 211 19.50 3.59 -8.51
C LEU A 211 19.99 3.91 -7.08
N VAL A 212 21.01 3.21 -6.59
CA VAL A 212 21.66 3.52 -5.30
C VAL A 212 22.20 4.95 -5.28
N SER A 213 22.86 5.42 -6.35
CA SER A 213 23.37 6.80 -6.43
C SER A 213 22.26 7.83 -6.32
N ILE A 214 21.10 7.60 -6.95
CA ILE A 214 19.95 8.49 -6.84
C ILE A 214 19.42 8.53 -5.40
N LEU A 215 19.32 7.36 -4.76
CA LEU A 215 18.84 7.26 -3.37
C LEU A 215 19.82 7.85 -2.35
N ASP A 216 21.13 7.74 -2.59
CA ASP A 216 22.18 8.35 -1.75
C ASP A 216 22.17 9.89 -1.89
N GLN A 217 21.97 10.41 -3.10
CA GLN A 217 21.79 11.86 -3.33
C GLN A 217 20.59 12.42 -2.56
N HIS A 218 19.52 11.64 -2.41
CA HIS A 218 18.36 12.03 -1.61
C HIS A 218 18.61 11.92 -0.10
N GLN A 219 19.53 11.04 0.33
CA GLN A 219 19.83 10.76 1.74
C GLN A 219 21.35 10.87 2.05
N PRO A 220 21.98 12.05 1.86
CA PRO A 220 23.43 12.16 1.97
C PRO A 220 23.94 11.73 3.35
N GLY A 221 24.97 10.88 3.36
CA GLY A 221 25.60 10.41 4.60
C GLY A 221 24.83 9.31 5.34
N ALA A 222 23.72 8.82 4.79
CA ALA A 222 22.98 7.69 5.36
C ALA A 222 23.67 6.32 5.10
N GLY A 223 24.67 6.29 4.21
CA GLY A 223 25.38 5.08 3.81
C GLY A 223 24.49 4.15 2.99
N VAL A 224 23.84 4.70 1.96
CA VAL A 224 22.92 3.94 1.12
C VAL A 224 23.71 2.93 0.27
N ASP A 225 23.25 1.69 0.23
CA ASP A 225 23.76 0.64 -0.65
C ASP A 225 22.60 -0.26 -1.16
N ASN A 226 22.93 -1.29 -1.93
CA ASN A 226 21.96 -2.21 -2.52
C ASN A 226 21.23 -3.11 -1.49
N VAL A 227 21.61 -3.07 -0.22
CA VAL A 227 20.97 -3.77 0.91
C VAL A 227 20.13 -2.77 1.72
N ALA A 228 20.78 -1.68 2.12
CA ALA A 228 20.28 -0.61 2.96
C ALA A 228 19.90 0.61 2.12
N ILE A 229 18.91 0.44 1.25
CA ILE A 229 18.44 1.54 0.36
C ILE A 229 17.81 2.73 1.13
N PHE A 230 17.51 2.55 2.42
CA PHE A 230 17.05 3.58 3.36
C PHE A 230 18.18 4.06 4.31
N GLY A 231 19.42 3.64 4.05
CA GLY A 231 20.61 3.88 4.86
C GLY A 231 20.68 3.08 6.16
N TYR A 232 21.63 3.45 7.01
CA TYR A 232 21.88 2.85 8.32
C TYR A 232 21.53 3.81 9.46
N SER A 233 21.15 3.26 10.61
CA SER A 233 21.16 3.96 11.89
C SER A 233 22.37 3.51 12.69
N GLN A 234 22.95 4.44 13.42
CA GLN A 234 23.92 4.11 14.45
C GLN A 234 23.19 3.91 15.77
N SER A 235 23.32 2.71 16.33
CA SER A 235 22.83 2.41 17.68
C SER A 235 23.66 3.12 18.74
N ARG A 236 23.14 3.24 19.97
CA ARG A 236 23.86 3.82 21.11
C ARG A 236 25.17 3.07 21.45
N SER A 237 25.30 1.81 21.05
CA SER A 237 26.52 1.00 21.22
C SER A 237 27.51 1.11 20.06
N GLY A 238 27.25 1.98 19.07
CA GLY A 238 28.10 2.18 17.89
C GLY A 238 27.88 1.18 16.76
N SER A 239 27.09 0.12 16.96
CA SER A 239 26.71 -0.82 15.89
C SER A 239 25.79 -0.15 14.86
N ARG A 240 26.01 -0.44 13.57
CA ARG A 240 25.14 0.00 12.47
C ARG A 240 23.99 -0.98 12.29
N THR A 241 22.77 -0.48 12.31
CA THR A 241 21.57 -1.26 12.01
C THR A 241 20.88 -0.64 10.81
N MET A 242 20.59 -1.44 9.79
CA MET A 242 19.88 -0.98 8.60
C MET A 242 18.57 -0.28 8.98
N ASN A 243 18.39 0.95 8.49
CA ASN A 243 17.12 1.63 8.61
C ASN A 243 16.11 0.89 7.76
N LYS A 244 14.99 0.52 8.38
CA LYS A 244 13.86 -0.01 7.62
C LYS A 244 12.83 1.07 7.33
N ILE A 245 12.75 2.08 8.20
CA ILE A 245 11.59 2.95 8.40
C ILE A 245 12.04 4.11 9.28
N LYS A 246 12.31 5.32 8.78
CA LYS A 246 12.12 6.52 9.64
C LYS A 246 10.83 7.26 9.34
N SER A 247 10.33 7.10 8.12
CA SER A 247 8.93 7.11 7.74
C SER A 247 8.70 5.80 6.98
N THR A 248 7.47 5.33 6.87
CA THR A 248 7.08 4.05 6.23
C THR A 248 7.48 3.87 4.76
N HIS A 249 8.22 4.83 4.21
CA HIS A 249 8.61 4.99 2.82
C HIS A 249 9.67 6.11 2.69
N LEU A 250 10.34 6.19 1.53
CA LEU A 250 10.99 7.39 1.02
C LEU A 250 10.06 8.12 0.07
N HIS A 251 10.17 9.44 0.08
CA HIS A 251 9.37 10.33 -0.76
C HIS A 251 10.31 11.24 -1.55
N ILE A 252 10.43 11.00 -2.86
CA ILE A 252 11.39 11.67 -3.73
C ILE A 252 10.62 12.42 -4.81
N ARG A 253 11.09 13.64 -5.13
CA ARG A 253 10.43 14.59 -6.05
C ARG A 253 11.41 15.15 -7.07
N TRP A 254 10.85 15.68 -8.16
CA TRP A 254 11.55 16.49 -9.17
C TRP A 254 12.65 15.68 -9.86
N LYS A 255 13.79 16.32 -10.15
CA LYS A 255 14.88 15.76 -10.96
C LYS A 255 15.36 14.38 -10.50
N LEU A 256 15.39 14.10 -9.19
CA LEU A 256 15.77 12.77 -8.69
C LEU A 256 14.67 11.73 -8.96
N ALA A 257 13.40 12.12 -8.84
CA ALA A 257 12.28 11.27 -9.20
C ALA A 257 12.23 10.99 -10.70
N ASP A 258 12.46 12.01 -11.53
CA ASP A 258 12.52 11.86 -12.99
C ASP A 258 13.59 10.85 -13.39
N ARG A 259 14.82 11.02 -12.89
CA ARG A 259 15.92 10.08 -13.16
C ARG A 259 15.61 8.65 -12.71
N PHE A 260 15.03 8.49 -11.52
CA PHE A 260 14.71 7.17 -10.99
C PHE A 260 13.66 6.47 -11.85
N VAL A 261 12.56 7.17 -12.15
CA VAL A 261 11.45 6.62 -12.94
C VAL A 261 11.89 6.34 -14.36
N GLU A 262 12.63 7.24 -15.01
CA GLU A 262 13.20 7.00 -16.34
C GLU A 262 14.09 5.76 -16.38
N TYR A 263 14.93 5.56 -15.35
CA TYR A 263 15.77 4.38 -15.25
C TYR A 263 14.95 3.11 -15.13
N VAL A 264 13.99 3.08 -14.20
CA VAL A 264 13.07 1.95 -14.00
C VAL A 264 12.31 1.64 -15.28
N MET A 265 11.75 2.65 -15.95
CA MET A 265 11.00 2.48 -17.19
C MET A 265 11.82 1.88 -18.33
N LYS A 266 13.12 2.14 -18.36
CA LYS A 266 14.03 1.61 -19.38
C LYS A 266 14.46 0.16 -19.13
N HIS A 267 14.39 -0.31 -17.88
CA HIS A 267 14.95 -1.60 -17.46
C HIS A 267 13.93 -2.55 -16.80
N LYS A 268 12.63 -2.22 -16.88
CA LYS A 268 11.52 -3.06 -16.43
C LYS A 268 11.23 -4.24 -17.35
#